data_AF-A0A536H9I1-F1
#
_entry.id   AF-A0A536H9I1-F1
#
_cell.length_a   1.000
_cell.length_b   1.000
_cell.length_c   1.000
_cell.angle_alpha   90.00
_cell.angle_beta   90.00
_cell.angle_gamma   90.00
#
_symmetry.space_group_name_H-M   'P 1'
#
loop_
_entity.id
_entity.type
_entity.pdbx_description
1 polymer ?
#
loop_
_entity_poly.entity_id
_entity_poly.type
_entity_poly.pdbx_seq_one_letter_code
_entity_poly.pdbx_strand_id
1 'polypeptide(L)' 'MRETYDAWQRTLRGLLKRAARDEQLAPELNSDDVAALIMATLTSMTLPTVASAQRVDQAFRQLERVLRPPVSASA' A
#
# COMPACT_ATOMS: atom_id res chain seq x y z
N MET A 1 19.39 8.22 2.58
CA MET A 1 18.54 7.09 2.11
C MET A 1 17.70 6.50 3.25
N ARG A 2 18.30 5.99 4.33
CA ARG A 2 17.53 5.42 5.47
C ARG A 2 16.55 6.41 6.10
N GLU A 3 16.99 7.64 6.34
CA GLU A 3 16.17 8.69 6.94
C GLU A 3 14.97 9.09 6.06
N THR A 4 15.18 9.13 4.73
CA THR A 4 14.12 9.33 3.74
C THR A 4 13.13 8.17 3.75
N TYR A 5 13.61 6.93 3.82
CA TYR A 5 12.77 5.74 3.91
C TYR A 5 11.93 5.74 5.19
N ASP A 6 12.53 6.08 6.33
CA ASP A 6 11.84 6.19 7.62
C ASP A 6 10.77 7.29 7.60
N ALA A 7 11.06 8.43 6.98
CA ALA A 7 10.10 9.51 6.81
C ALA A 7 8.90 9.10 5.93
N TRP A 8 9.16 8.41 4.82
CA TRP A 8 8.10 7.86 3.96
C TRP A 8 7.27 6.80 4.69
N GLN A 9 7.90 5.89 5.43
CA GLN A 9 7.22 4.86 6.20
C GLN A 9 6.31 5.46 7.27
N ARG A 10 6.78 6.48 8.02
CA ARG A 10 5.96 7.21 9.00
C ARG A 10 4.78 7.92 8.35
N THR A 11 4.99 8.51 7.18
CA THR A 11 3.93 9.20 6.41
C THR A 11 2.86 8.23 5.96
N LEU A 12 3.26 7.12 5.32
CA LEU A 12 2.35 6.06 4.88
C LEU A 12 1.58 5.46 6.06
N ARG A 13 2.25 5.18 7.18
CA ARG A 13 1.59 4.73 8.41
C ARG A 13 0.49 5.68 8.86
N GLY A 14 0.75 7.00 8.84
CA GLY A 14 -0.23 8.02 9.19
C GLY A 14 -1.46 8.00 8.28
N LEU A 15 -1.25 7.89 6.97
CA LEU A 15 -2.33 7.81 5.98
C LEU A 15 -3.16 6.52 6.15
N LEU A 16 -2.49 5.39 6.36
CA LEU A 16 -3.14 4.09 6.54
C LEU A 16 -3.95 4.04 7.84
N LYS A 17 -3.43 4.60 8.93
CA LYS A 17 -4.20 4.72 10.19
C LYS A 17 -5.45 5.55 10.02
N ARG A 18 -5.41 6.61 9.20
CA ARG A 18 -6.59 7.40 8.87
C ARG A 18 -7.59 6.60 8.03
N ALA A 19 -7.12 5.96 6.96
CA ALA A 19 -7.98 5.14 6.10
C ALA A 19 -8.62 3.94 6.86
N ALA A 20 -7.89 3.35 7.82
CA ALA A 20 -8.42 2.31 8.70
C ALA A 20 -9.52 2.83 9.63
N ARG A 21 -9.37 4.06 10.15
CA ARG A 21 -10.43 4.72 10.95
C ARG A 21 -11.68 5.03 10.12
N ASP A 22 -11.50 5.32 8.83
CA ASP A 22 -12.57 5.63 7.89
C ASP A 22 -13.17 4.35 7.25
N GLU A 23 -12.83 3.16 7.75
CA GLU A 23 -13.27 1.85 7.25
C GLU A 23 -12.95 1.59 5.77
N GLN A 24 -11.96 2.30 5.22
CA GLN A 24 -11.52 2.17 3.83
C GLN A 24 -10.45 1.10 3.63
N LEU A 25 -9.97 0.49 4.71
CA LEU A 25 -9.02 -0.62 4.69
C LEU A 25 -9.64 -1.86 5.31
N ALA A 26 -9.24 -3.05 4.84
CA ALA A 26 -9.62 -4.28 5.50
C ALA A 26 -9.18 -4.27 6.98
N PRO A 27 -10.09 -4.59 7.92
CA PRO A 27 -9.85 -4.43 9.37
C PRO A 27 -8.75 -5.33 9.91
N GLU A 28 -8.38 -6.37 9.16
CA GLU A 28 -7.35 -7.36 9.49
C GLU A 28 -5.93 -6.85 9.17
N LEU A 29 -5.82 -5.73 8.46
CA LEU A 29 -4.53 -5.21 7.99
C LEU A 29 -3.84 -4.36 9.06
N ASN A 30 -2.62 -4.75 9.40
CA ASN A 30 -1.72 -3.91 10.18
C ASN A 30 -1.15 -2.77 9.33
N SER A 31 -1.33 -1.52 9.76
CA SER A 31 -0.87 -0.34 9.02
C SER A 31 0.66 -0.29 8.81
N ASP A 32 1.46 -0.86 9.71
CA ASP A 32 2.92 -0.88 9.59
C ASP A 32 3.39 -1.88 8.53
N ASP A 33 2.78 -3.07 8.50
CA ASP A 33 3.06 -4.10 7.49
C ASP A 33 2.62 -3.64 6.09
N VAL A 34 1.46 -2.99 6.01
CA VAL A 34 0.98 -2.41 4.75
C VAL A 34 1.89 -1.28 4.26
N ALA A 35 2.37 -0.40 5.15
CA ALA A 35 3.31 0.65 4.78
C ALA A 35 4.60 0.05 4.19
N ALA A 36 5.12 -1.02 4.80
CA ALA A 36 6.30 -1.73 4.31
C ALA A 36 6.04 -2.36 2.93
N LEU A 37 4.89 -2.99 2.71
CA LEU A 37 4.50 -3.58 1.43
C LEU A 37 4.39 -2.53 0.31
N ILE A 38 3.76 -1.39 0.58
CA ILE A 38 3.64 -0.28 -0.37
C ILE A 38 5.05 0.24 -0.72
N MET A 39 5.90 0.49 0.28
CA MET A 39 7.27 0.94 0.06
C MET A 39 8.09 -0.06 -0.78
N ALA A 40 8.00 -1.35 -0.48
CA ALA A 40 8.70 -2.39 -1.23
C ALA A 40 8.24 -2.43 -2.70
N THR A 41 6.93 -2.33 -2.92
CA THR A 41 6.33 -2.33 -4.26
C THR A 41 6.79 -1.12 -5.07
N LEU A 42 6.67 0.09 -4.53
CA LEU A 42 7.12 1.33 -5.16
C LEU A 42 8.62 1.31 -5.44
N THR A 43 9.42 0.82 -4.50
CA THR A 43 10.87 0.69 -4.67
C THR A 43 11.20 -0.29 -5.81
N SER A 44 10.50 -1.42 -5.89
CA SER A 44 10.72 -2.42 -6.95
C SER A 44 10.44 -1.87 -8.35
N MET A 45 9.48 -0.94 -8.50
CA MET A 45 9.16 -0.30 -9.78
C MET A 45 10.26 0.63 -10.29
N THR A 46 11.19 1.05 -9.42
CA THR A 46 12.37 1.83 -9.84
C THR A 46 13.44 0.94 -10.50
N LEU A 47 13.30 -0.39 -10.42
CA LEU A 47 14.21 -1.32 -11.07
C LEU A 47 13.90 -1.41 -12.58
N PRO A 48 14.89 -1.28 -13.47
CA PRO A 48 14.67 -1.28 -14.93
C PRO A 48 13.94 -2.51 -15.46
N THR A 49 14.12 -3.67 -14.82
CA THR A 49 13.48 -4.94 -15.18
C THR A 49 11.98 -4.98 -14.86
N VAL A 50 11.49 -4.06 -14.02
CA VAL A 50 10.11 -4.00 -13.53
C VAL A 50 9.37 -2.77 -14.07
N ALA A 51 10.08 -1.70 -14.45
CA ALA A 51 9.58 -0.37 -14.77
C ALA A 51 8.71 -0.24 -16.05
N SER A 52 8.09 -1.31 -16.57
CA SER A 52 7.14 -1.17 -17.67
C SER A 52 5.79 -0.64 -17.17
N ALA A 53 5.18 0.28 -17.91
CA ALA A 53 3.91 0.91 -17.54
C ALA A 53 2.81 -0.11 -17.18
N GLN A 54 2.71 -1.19 -17.97
CA GLN A 54 1.76 -2.27 -17.71
C GLN A 54 1.98 -2.98 -16.36
N ARG A 55 3.24 -3.23 -15.96
CA ARG A 55 3.56 -3.88 -14.68
C ARG A 55 3.30 -2.95 -13.51
N VAL A 56 3.58 -1.66 -13.68
CA VAL A 56 3.28 -0.62 -12.69
C VAL A 56 1.77 -0.54 -12.42
N ASP A 57 0.96 -0.45 -13.47
CA ASP A 57 -0.51 -0.43 -13.35
C ASP A 57 -1.05 -1.71 -12.70
N GLN A 58 -0.50 -2.87 -13.08
CA GLN A 58 -0.87 -4.15 -12.49
C GLN A 58 -0.55 -4.19 -10.99
N ALA A 59 0.63 -3.74 -10.59
CA ALA A 59 1.03 -3.73 -9.19
C ALA A 59 0.16 -2.79 -8.35
N PHE A 60 -0.24 -1.62 -8.89
CA PHE A 60 -1.21 -0.76 -8.22
C PHE A 60 -2.58 -1.42 -8.04
N ARG A 61 -3.11 -2.08 -9.09
CA ARG A 61 -4.38 -2.83 -8.98
C ARG A 61 -4.30 -3.97 -7.95
N GLN A 62 -3.17 -4.65 -7.87
CA GLN A 62 -2.98 -5.72 -6.88
C GLN A 62 -2.88 -5.16 -5.46
N LEU A 63 -2.16 -4.04 -5.26
CA LEU A 63 -2.15 -3.33 -3.98
C LEU A 63 -3.56 -2.94 -3.57
N GLU A 64 -4.31 -2.26 -4.44
CA GLU A 64 -5.69 -1.86 -4.13
C GLU A 64 -6.57 -3.06 -3.74
N ARG A 65 -6.44 -4.19 -4.46
CA ARG A 65 -7.18 -5.41 -4.15
C ARG A 65 -6.84 -5.98 -2.76
N VAL A 66 -5.58 -5.91 -2.35
CA VAL A 66 -5.13 -6.35 -1.02
C VAL A 66 -5.64 -5.42 0.08
N LEU A 67 -5.68 -4.11 -0.20
CA LEU A 67 -6.05 -3.10 0.80
C LEU A 67 -7.55 -2.98 1.04
N ARG A 68 -8.35 -3.28 0.01
CA ARG A 68 -9.79 -3.06 0.05
C ARG A 68 -10.45 -3.97 1.11
N PRO A 69 -11.36 -3.42 1.94
CA PRO A 69 -12.18 -4.24 2.83
C PRO A 69 -13.03 -5.24 2.02
N PRO A 70 -13.34 -6.42 2.58
CA PRO A 70 -14.32 -7.30 1.95
C PRO A 70 -15.60 -6.50 1.72
N VAL A 71 -16.15 -6.57 0.51
CA VAL A 71 -17.42 -5.91 0.19
C VAL A 71 -18.44 -6.44 1.20
N SER A 72 -18.90 -5.58 2.12
CA SER A 72 -20.05 -5.91 2.96
C SER A 72 -21.18 -6.30 2.03
N ALA A 73 -21.50 -7.60 2.00
CA ALA A 73 -22.71 -8.09 1.38
C ALA A 73 -23.86 -7.38 2.08
N SER A 74 -24.33 -6.30 1.46
CA SER A 74 -25.52 -5.59 1.91
C SER A 74 -26.67 -6.54 1.64
N ALA A 75 -27.22 -7.10 2.72
CA ALA A 75 -28.45 -7.87 2.73
C ALA A 75 -29.66 -6.97 2.46
#